data_AF-A0A974UG86-F1
#
_entry.id   AF-A0A974UG86-F1
#
_cell.length_a   1.000
_cell.length_b   1.000
_cell.length_c   1.000
_cell.angle_alpha   90.00
_cell.angle_beta   90.00
_cell.angle_gamma   90.00
#
_symmetry.space_group_name_H-M   'P 1'
#
loop_
_entity.id
_entity.type
_entity.pdbx_description
1 polymer ?
#
loop_
_entity_poly.entity_id
_entity_poly.type
_entity_poly.pdbx_seq_one_letter_code
_entity_poly.pdbx_strand_id
1 'polypeptide(L)'
;MNFKKYVWPMASFVLAALLVVSLFYKVGEDEYRPRVEIMGDVNQTITFSNLDEIDPEYQDQVSLASLLEVCEPWEDDYSVLLIGADGLVAQIDERLEETWLQFSTANGWEIRDDVHPVSAQIKHLSQIVVVATSDTSLLSIGVDTRSGELLRTTPGNLVLQGLKRHLNWEGSSNIDRESGTYGVDIYTSLWTLPMDSILNTESRLHISGRDGSVHLHQGTGELSLVGNRIDYLDGEYVVEDIAGILVDAPAASVADAYDEALYYIRHGEPVMLLFLDGFSYEQYAYAKEQGLIPYLSEKPVAKEALSFYKPVTNVGFAAMISGQGPDMNGIHDRSDRLLEHSIFRVLADEGKKALLLEGDVRILDAGAEEKLHVDLNDNGFLDDEIFESAHEAVNSSYDYLLVHFHEIDDAGHSYGPFGEETLEQIALHDKFVEELANNFEGKVIVVADHGMHETEDGGTHGQVRWSDMVVPYLVMDGGK
;
A
#
# COMPACT_ATOMS: atom_id res chain seq x y z
N MET A 1 22.76 42.16 -23.56
CA MET A 1 21.59 42.35 -24.46
C MET A 1 21.37 41.04 -25.19
N ASN A 2 20.15 40.51 -25.14
CA ASN A 2 19.65 39.23 -25.69
C ASN A 2 20.02 37.93 -24.97
N PHE A 3 19.26 37.64 -23.90
CA PHE A 3 18.92 36.28 -23.47
C PHE A 3 17.66 35.83 -24.22
N LYS A 4 17.74 34.77 -25.02
CA LYS A 4 16.56 34.06 -25.54
C LYS A 4 16.18 32.97 -24.54
N LYS A 5 15.03 33.15 -23.89
CA LYS A 5 14.30 32.10 -23.18
C LYS A 5 13.65 31.18 -24.20
N TYR A 6 13.89 29.88 -24.08
CA TYR A 6 13.06 28.86 -24.70
C TYR A 6 11.81 28.68 -23.83
N VAL A 7 10.69 29.17 -24.34
CA VAL A 7 9.34 28.79 -23.90
C VAL A 7 8.83 27.87 -25.01
N TRP A 8 8.74 26.59 -24.73
CA TRP A 8 8.00 25.65 -25.58
C TRP A 8 6.51 25.74 -25.22
N PRO A 9 5.61 25.91 -26.18
CA PRO A 9 4.18 25.96 -25.91
C PRO A 9 3.63 24.55 -25.72
N MET A 10 2.95 24.34 -24.59
CA MET A 10 1.96 23.28 -24.40
C MET A 10 0.89 23.45 -25.50
N ALA A 11 1.04 22.68 -26.58
CA ALA A 11 0.11 22.64 -27.69
C ALA A 11 0.04 21.20 -28.19
N SER A 12 -0.52 20.31 -27.38
CA SER A 12 -0.94 18.95 -27.77
C SER A 12 -1.79 18.38 -26.65
N PHE A 13 -3.10 18.70 -26.60
CA PHE A 13 -4.16 17.85 -26.01
C PHE A 13 -5.58 18.46 -26.16
N VAL A 14 -5.85 19.21 -27.24
CA VAL A 14 -7.21 19.70 -27.57
C VAL A 14 -7.71 19.13 -28.91
N LEU A 15 -7.04 18.11 -29.45
CA LEU A 15 -7.40 17.52 -30.74
C LEU A 15 -7.78 16.02 -30.67
N ALA A 16 -8.36 15.57 -29.55
CA ALA A 16 -8.98 14.24 -29.44
C ALA A 16 -10.50 14.30 -29.15
N ALA A 17 -11.04 15.44 -28.69
CA ALA A 17 -12.45 15.55 -28.28
C ALA A 17 -13.42 15.99 -29.40
N LEU A 18 -12.96 16.21 -30.64
CA LEU A 18 -13.80 16.70 -31.75
C LEU A 18 -13.78 15.81 -33.00
N LEU A 19 -13.38 14.54 -32.86
CA LEU A 19 -13.37 13.56 -33.96
C LEU A 19 -14.03 12.22 -33.58
N VAL A 20 -15.06 12.26 -32.73
CA VAL A 20 -15.99 11.12 -32.50
C VAL A 20 -17.38 11.37 -33.10
N VAL A 21 -17.69 12.60 -33.54
CA VAL A 21 -19.05 12.97 -34.01
C VAL A 21 -19.26 12.79 -35.54
N SER A 22 -18.33 12.16 -36.29
CA SER A 22 -18.55 11.98 -37.75
C SER A 22 -18.23 10.61 -38.36
N LEU A 23 -18.01 9.57 -37.55
CA LEU A 23 -17.93 8.18 -38.04
C LEU A 23 -19.21 7.36 -37.82
N PHE A 24 -20.23 7.91 -37.15
CA PHE A 24 -21.54 7.29 -36.96
C PHE A 24 -22.57 7.74 -38.02
N TYR A 25 -22.29 7.47 -39.30
CA TYR A 25 -23.35 7.39 -40.31
C TYR A 25 -23.28 6.07 -41.06
N LYS A 26 -23.43 4.98 -40.30
CA LYS A 26 -24.25 3.85 -40.71
C LYS A 26 -25.47 3.86 -39.79
N VAL A 27 -26.59 4.39 -40.27
CA VAL A 27 -27.89 4.17 -39.62
C VAL A 27 -28.31 2.73 -39.95
N GLY A 28 -27.80 1.79 -39.16
CA GLY A 28 -28.59 0.62 -38.78
C GLY A 28 -29.53 1.05 -37.65
N GLU A 29 -30.67 0.39 -37.51
CA GLU A 29 -31.53 0.55 -36.34
C GLU A 29 -30.86 -0.11 -35.11
N ASP A 30 -29.69 0.37 -34.73
CA ASP A 30 -29.04 -0.08 -33.50
C ASP A 30 -29.77 0.61 -32.34
N GLU A 31 -30.59 -0.15 -31.64
CA GLU A 31 -31.31 0.27 -30.46
C GLU A 31 -30.33 0.78 -29.41
N TYR A 32 -30.55 1.98 -28.88
CA TYR A 32 -29.66 2.57 -27.88
C TYR A 32 -29.63 1.72 -26.61
N ARG A 33 -28.48 1.15 -26.29
CA ARG A 33 -28.23 0.42 -25.04
C ARG A 33 -27.39 1.29 -24.09
N PRO A 34 -27.91 1.66 -22.90
CA PRO A 34 -27.12 2.40 -21.92
C PRO A 34 -25.95 1.55 -21.43
N ARG A 35 -24.88 2.23 -21.00
CA ARG A 35 -23.70 1.54 -20.46
C ARG A 35 -23.97 1.05 -19.05
N VAL A 36 -23.42 -0.11 -18.73
CA VAL A 36 -23.32 -0.68 -17.39
C VAL A 36 -21.85 -0.77 -17.03
N GLU A 37 -21.52 -0.42 -15.79
CA GLU A 37 -20.19 -0.56 -15.21
C GLU A 37 -20.18 -1.67 -14.15
N ILE A 38 -19.16 -2.52 -14.18
CA ILE A 38 -18.84 -3.48 -13.12
C ILE A 38 -17.58 -2.98 -12.42
N MET A 39 -17.67 -2.80 -11.11
CA MET A 39 -16.65 -2.15 -10.29
C MET A 39 -16.66 -2.68 -8.84
N GLY A 40 -15.87 -2.07 -7.96
CA GLY A 40 -15.72 -2.48 -6.57
C GLY A 40 -14.54 -3.43 -6.38
N ASP A 41 -14.74 -4.52 -5.65
CA ASP A 41 -13.68 -5.42 -5.19
C ASP A 41 -13.32 -6.48 -6.24
N VAL A 42 -12.79 -6.00 -7.37
CA VAL A 42 -12.43 -6.78 -8.57
C VAL A 42 -11.06 -6.34 -9.10
N ASN A 43 -10.30 -7.25 -9.72
CA ASN A 43 -9.05 -6.87 -10.37
C ASN A 43 -9.29 -6.07 -11.66
N GLN A 44 -10.41 -6.32 -12.35
CA GLN A 44 -10.71 -5.70 -13.63
C GLN A 44 -12.11 -5.07 -13.62
N THR A 45 -12.16 -3.74 -13.79
CA THR A 45 -13.42 -3.05 -14.05
C THR A 45 -13.82 -3.19 -15.51
N ILE A 46 -15.11 -3.36 -15.74
CA ILE A 46 -15.66 -3.54 -17.09
C ILE A 46 -16.77 -2.53 -17.32
N THR A 47 -16.76 -1.87 -18.47
CA THR A 47 -17.88 -1.03 -18.92
C THR A 47 -18.33 -1.52 -20.28
N PHE A 48 -19.62 -1.80 -20.43
CA PHE A 48 -20.16 -2.38 -21.65
C PHE A 48 -21.50 -1.77 -22.05
N SER A 49 -21.77 -1.74 -23.35
CA SER A 49 -23.11 -1.49 -23.92
C SER A 49 -23.74 -2.74 -24.52
N ASN A 50 -22.95 -3.78 -24.78
CA ASN A 50 -23.37 -5.09 -25.29
C ASN A 50 -22.55 -6.18 -24.62
N LEU A 51 -23.11 -7.38 -24.43
CA LEU A 51 -22.41 -8.46 -23.73
C LEU A 51 -21.29 -9.10 -24.56
N ASP A 52 -21.39 -9.04 -25.88
CA ASP A 52 -20.35 -9.52 -26.80
C ASP A 52 -19.06 -8.68 -26.77
N GLU A 53 -19.11 -7.48 -26.17
CA GLU A 53 -17.93 -6.67 -25.84
C GLU A 53 -17.09 -7.32 -24.72
N ILE A 54 -17.71 -8.16 -23.88
CA ILE A 54 -17.06 -8.86 -22.76
C ILE A 54 -16.61 -10.24 -23.23
N ASP A 55 -17.54 -11.04 -23.74
CA ASP A 55 -17.26 -12.35 -24.33
C ASP A 55 -18.15 -12.54 -25.57
N PRO A 56 -17.58 -12.81 -26.76
CA PRO A 56 -18.34 -13.05 -27.99
C PRO A 56 -19.37 -14.19 -27.91
N GLU A 57 -19.26 -15.10 -26.93
CA GLU A 57 -20.24 -16.15 -26.68
C GLU A 57 -21.49 -15.64 -25.95
N TYR A 58 -21.39 -14.50 -25.26
CA TYR A 58 -22.52 -13.86 -24.62
C TYR A 58 -23.46 -13.24 -25.67
N GLN A 59 -24.74 -13.57 -25.56
CA GLN A 59 -25.77 -13.08 -26.48
C GLN A 59 -26.56 -11.94 -25.82
N ASP A 60 -27.89 -12.04 -25.75
CA ASP A 60 -28.75 -11.03 -25.12
C ASP A 60 -28.91 -11.22 -23.59
N GLN A 61 -28.35 -12.30 -23.04
CA GLN A 61 -28.38 -12.59 -21.61
C GLN A 61 -27.11 -13.35 -21.16
N VAL A 62 -26.73 -13.16 -19.90
CA VAL A 62 -25.62 -13.87 -19.24
C VAL A 62 -25.97 -14.06 -17.75
N SER A 63 -25.47 -15.12 -17.12
CA SER A 63 -25.56 -15.24 -15.66
C SER A 63 -24.63 -14.23 -14.99
N LEU A 64 -25.00 -13.75 -13.82
CA LEU A 64 -24.19 -12.80 -13.08
C LEU A 64 -22.87 -13.44 -12.63
N ALA A 65 -22.88 -14.73 -12.25
CA ALA A 65 -21.65 -15.47 -11.93
C ALA A 65 -20.63 -15.48 -13.08
N SER A 66 -21.02 -15.85 -14.30
CA SER A 66 -20.10 -15.90 -15.45
C SER A 66 -19.62 -14.51 -15.85
N LEU A 67 -20.46 -13.49 -15.69
CA LEU A 67 -20.08 -12.11 -15.92
C LEU A 67 -19.02 -11.63 -14.92
N LEU A 68 -19.20 -11.94 -13.63
CA LEU A 68 -18.28 -11.52 -12.57
C LEU A 68 -16.97 -12.30 -12.56
N GLU A 69 -16.95 -13.56 -13.01
CA GLU A 69 -15.72 -14.35 -13.15
C GLU A 69 -14.67 -13.64 -14.04
N VAL A 70 -15.13 -12.95 -15.09
CA VAL A 70 -14.25 -12.16 -15.99
C VAL A 70 -13.62 -10.97 -15.27
N CYS A 71 -14.28 -10.41 -14.25
CA CYS A 71 -13.76 -9.29 -13.48
C CYS A 71 -12.70 -9.70 -12.44
N GLU A 72 -12.57 -11.00 -12.16
CA GLU A 72 -11.71 -11.56 -11.12
C GLU A 72 -11.95 -10.90 -9.75
N PRO A 73 -13.05 -11.25 -9.05
CA PRO A 73 -13.30 -10.78 -7.68
C PRO A 73 -12.12 -11.07 -6.76
N TRP A 74 -11.87 -10.17 -5.81
CA TRP A 74 -10.72 -10.32 -4.89
C TRP A 74 -10.84 -11.52 -3.95
N GLU A 75 -12.06 -11.92 -3.63
CA GLU A 75 -12.41 -13.01 -2.71
C GLU A 75 -13.44 -13.91 -3.38
N ASP A 76 -13.50 -15.17 -2.97
CA ASP A 76 -14.54 -16.11 -3.43
C ASP A 76 -15.91 -15.75 -2.83
N ASP A 77 -15.92 -15.27 -1.58
CA ASP A 77 -17.13 -14.90 -0.83
C ASP A 77 -17.36 -13.37 -0.91
N TYR A 78 -18.30 -12.97 -1.76
CA TYR A 78 -18.69 -11.57 -1.96
C TYR A 78 -20.20 -11.42 -2.11
N SER A 79 -20.68 -10.20 -1.89
CA SER A 79 -22.02 -9.77 -2.25
C SER A 79 -21.96 -8.80 -3.44
N VAL A 80 -23.11 -8.56 -4.07
CA VAL A 80 -23.21 -7.68 -5.23
C VAL A 80 -24.29 -6.63 -4.99
N LEU A 81 -23.94 -5.36 -5.22
CA LEU A 81 -24.89 -4.26 -5.30
C LEU A 81 -25.30 -4.02 -6.74
N LEU A 82 -26.59 -4.16 -6.99
CA LEU A 82 -27.25 -3.91 -8.27
C LEU A 82 -27.87 -2.51 -8.21
N ILE A 83 -27.31 -1.57 -8.95
CA ILE A 83 -27.69 -0.14 -8.89
C ILE A 83 -28.38 0.24 -10.20
N GLY A 84 -29.66 0.60 -10.08
CA GLY A 84 -30.45 1.15 -11.19
C GLY A 84 -30.17 2.63 -11.42
N ALA A 85 -30.38 3.11 -12.65
CA ALA A 85 -30.23 4.51 -13.02
C ALA A 85 -31.22 5.45 -12.29
N ASP A 86 -32.26 4.89 -11.66
CA ASP A 86 -33.22 5.58 -10.81
C ASP A 86 -32.77 5.70 -9.34
N GLY A 87 -31.62 5.12 -8.99
CA GLY A 87 -31.04 5.12 -7.65
C GLY A 87 -31.55 3.99 -6.75
N LEU A 88 -32.38 3.06 -7.25
CA LEU A 88 -32.72 1.86 -6.50
C LEU A 88 -31.50 0.93 -6.44
N VAL A 89 -31.22 0.43 -5.24
CA VAL A 89 -30.11 -0.49 -4.97
C VAL A 89 -30.66 -1.78 -4.37
N ALA A 90 -30.27 -2.92 -4.93
CA ALA A 90 -30.47 -4.22 -4.31
C ALA A 90 -29.11 -4.84 -3.98
N GLN A 91 -28.96 -5.39 -2.78
CA GLN A 91 -27.83 -6.22 -2.41
C GLN A 91 -28.26 -7.69 -2.45
N ILE A 92 -27.47 -8.53 -3.10
CA ILE A 92 -27.65 -9.98 -3.12
C ILE A 92 -26.33 -10.68 -2.83
N ASP A 93 -26.42 -11.80 -2.14
CA ASP A 93 -25.34 -12.71 -1.77
C ASP A 93 -25.79 -14.13 -2.15
N GLU A 94 -24.88 -14.90 -2.75
CA GLU A 94 -25.12 -16.28 -3.21
C GLU A 94 -25.98 -16.45 -4.49
N ARG A 95 -25.91 -17.66 -5.06
CA ARG A 95 -26.72 -18.14 -6.20
C ARG A 95 -26.70 -17.25 -7.44
N LEU A 96 -25.59 -16.56 -7.66
CA LEU A 96 -25.40 -15.64 -8.78
C LEU A 96 -25.42 -16.36 -10.15
N GLU A 97 -25.27 -17.69 -10.16
CA GLU A 97 -25.45 -18.55 -11.34
C GLU A 97 -26.90 -18.65 -11.81
N GLU A 98 -27.88 -18.41 -10.92
CA GLU A 98 -29.32 -18.38 -11.22
C GLU A 98 -29.86 -16.96 -11.40
N THR A 99 -29.03 -15.93 -11.17
CA THR A 99 -29.33 -14.52 -11.43
C THR A 99 -28.85 -14.14 -12.84
N TRP A 100 -29.73 -13.59 -13.67
CA TRP A 100 -29.43 -13.28 -15.06
C TRP A 100 -29.48 -11.79 -15.34
N LEU A 101 -28.45 -11.29 -16.03
CA LEU A 101 -28.47 -9.99 -16.68
C LEU A 101 -29.01 -10.15 -18.10
N GLN A 102 -29.98 -9.33 -18.50
CA GLN A 102 -30.51 -9.30 -19.85
C GLN A 102 -30.85 -7.86 -20.28
N PHE A 103 -30.98 -7.64 -21.59
CA PHE A 103 -31.46 -6.37 -22.13
C PHE A 103 -32.90 -6.48 -22.66
N SER A 104 -33.75 -5.52 -22.32
CA SER A 104 -35.06 -5.35 -22.96
C SER A 104 -35.34 -3.89 -23.31
N THR A 105 -36.10 -3.68 -24.38
CA THR A 105 -36.45 -2.35 -24.89
C THR A 105 -37.26 -1.52 -23.89
N ALA A 106 -38.03 -2.19 -23.02
CA ALA A 106 -38.88 -1.56 -22.02
C ALA A 106 -38.14 -1.20 -20.74
N ASN A 107 -37.23 -2.06 -20.27
CA ASN A 107 -36.59 -1.93 -18.96
C ASN A 107 -35.07 -1.65 -19.06
N GLY A 108 -34.51 -1.54 -20.27
CA GLY A 108 -33.07 -1.45 -20.48
C GLY A 108 -32.35 -2.72 -20.01
N TRP A 109 -31.15 -2.56 -19.45
CA TRP A 109 -30.49 -3.63 -18.69
C TRP A 109 -31.30 -3.93 -17.43
N GLU A 110 -31.64 -5.20 -17.24
CA GLU A 110 -32.42 -5.64 -16.09
C GLU A 110 -31.89 -6.95 -15.54
N ILE A 111 -32.04 -7.10 -14.22
CA ILE A 111 -31.78 -8.33 -13.51
C ILE A 111 -33.05 -9.15 -13.49
N ARG A 112 -32.95 -10.37 -14.01
CA ARG A 112 -33.97 -11.39 -13.87
C ARG A 112 -33.49 -12.41 -12.86
N ASP A 113 -34.25 -12.52 -11.79
CA ASP A 113 -33.95 -13.41 -10.69
C ASP A 113 -35.21 -14.14 -10.25
N ASP A 114 -35.21 -15.46 -10.43
CA ASP A 114 -36.32 -16.34 -10.07
C ASP A 114 -36.11 -16.95 -8.66
N VAL A 115 -34.97 -16.68 -8.00
CA VAL A 115 -34.56 -17.24 -6.71
C VAL A 115 -34.68 -16.21 -5.58
N HIS A 116 -34.19 -15.00 -5.80
CA HIS A 116 -34.26 -13.88 -4.86
C HIS A 116 -35.62 -13.19 -4.89
N PRO A 117 -35.97 -12.40 -3.84
CA PRO A 117 -37.22 -11.63 -3.82
C PRO A 117 -37.33 -10.69 -5.02
N VAL A 118 -38.57 -10.33 -5.40
CA VAL A 118 -38.87 -9.44 -6.54
C VAL A 118 -38.12 -8.10 -6.47
N SER A 119 -37.71 -7.65 -5.28
CA SER A 119 -36.88 -6.47 -5.09
C SER A 119 -35.46 -6.56 -5.67
N ALA A 120 -34.94 -7.76 -5.94
CA ALA A 120 -33.65 -7.98 -6.60
C ALA A 120 -33.71 -7.72 -8.12
N GLN A 121 -34.90 -7.67 -8.71
CA GLN A 121 -35.11 -7.48 -10.14
C GLN A 121 -34.98 -6.00 -10.54
N ILE A 122 -33.78 -5.45 -10.35
CA ILE A 122 -33.43 -4.07 -10.69
C ILE A 122 -33.50 -3.88 -12.21
N LYS A 123 -34.09 -2.75 -12.62
CA LYS A 123 -34.26 -2.35 -14.02
C LYS A 123 -33.45 -1.10 -14.30
N HIS A 124 -33.21 -0.81 -15.57
CA HIS A 124 -32.36 0.28 -16.01
C HIS A 124 -31.02 0.26 -15.26
N LEU A 125 -30.44 -0.94 -15.11
CA LEU A 125 -29.20 -1.17 -14.39
C LEU A 125 -28.13 -0.25 -14.97
N SER A 126 -27.37 0.41 -14.09
CA SER A 126 -26.26 1.27 -14.46
C SER A 126 -24.94 0.81 -13.87
N GLN A 127 -24.97 0.17 -12.70
CA GLN A 127 -23.75 -0.33 -12.05
C GLN A 127 -24.01 -1.66 -11.36
N ILE A 128 -22.96 -2.48 -11.35
CA ILE A 128 -22.83 -3.72 -10.57
C ILE A 128 -21.57 -3.55 -9.72
N VAL A 129 -21.72 -3.50 -8.40
CA VAL A 129 -20.58 -3.33 -7.48
C VAL A 129 -20.35 -4.63 -6.74
N VAL A 130 -19.17 -5.21 -6.89
CA VAL A 130 -18.73 -6.35 -6.10
C VAL A 130 -18.23 -5.84 -4.74
N VAL A 131 -18.71 -6.46 -3.67
CA VAL A 131 -18.40 -6.09 -2.29
C VAL A 131 -17.89 -7.32 -1.56
N ALA A 132 -16.60 -7.32 -1.23
CA ALA A 132 -15.98 -8.36 -0.42
C ALA A 132 -16.69 -8.46 0.94
N THR A 133 -16.91 -9.69 1.39
CA THR A 133 -17.57 -9.93 2.69
C THR A 133 -16.64 -9.64 3.87
N SER A 134 -15.33 -9.73 3.65
CA SER A 134 -14.32 -9.31 4.60
C SER A 134 -13.68 -7.98 4.19
N ASP A 135 -13.34 -7.15 5.16
CA ASP A 135 -12.51 -5.96 4.99
C ASP A 135 -11.03 -6.23 5.28
N THR A 136 -10.65 -7.51 5.42
CA THR A 136 -9.30 -7.94 5.82
C THR A 136 -8.36 -8.14 4.64
N SER A 137 -8.86 -8.05 3.41
CA SER A 137 -8.04 -8.10 2.19
C SER A 137 -6.83 -7.17 2.29
N LEU A 138 -5.67 -7.63 1.83
CA LEU A 138 -4.45 -6.80 1.68
C LEU A 138 -4.65 -5.62 0.71
N LEU A 139 -5.71 -5.67 -0.10
CA LEU A 139 -6.08 -4.61 -1.03
C LEU A 139 -6.97 -3.54 -0.38
N SER A 140 -7.45 -3.76 0.84
CA SER A 140 -8.12 -2.72 1.62
C SER A 140 -7.22 -1.51 1.85
N ILE A 141 -7.84 -0.34 1.96
CA ILE A 141 -7.18 0.88 2.42
C ILE A 141 -7.53 1.13 3.89
N GLY A 142 -6.56 1.66 4.63
CA GLY A 142 -6.72 2.07 6.01
C GLY A 142 -6.52 3.57 6.17
N VAL A 143 -7.30 4.20 7.05
CA VAL A 143 -6.94 5.47 7.68
C VAL A 143 -6.64 5.18 9.14
N ASP A 144 -5.36 5.26 9.51
CA ASP A 144 -4.87 4.78 10.80
C ASP A 144 -4.10 5.87 11.56
N THR A 145 -4.07 5.75 12.88
CA THR A 145 -3.42 6.68 13.80
C THR A 145 -2.63 5.90 14.85
N ARG A 146 -1.82 6.60 15.64
CA ARG A 146 -1.20 6.01 16.83
C ARG A 146 -2.20 5.40 17.82
N SER A 147 -3.43 5.92 17.87
CA SER A 147 -4.48 5.41 18.76
C SER A 147 -5.27 4.24 18.17
N GLY A 148 -4.93 3.82 16.95
CA GLY A 148 -5.61 2.78 16.20
C GLY A 148 -6.37 3.30 15.00
N GLU A 149 -7.02 2.34 14.36
CA GLU A 149 -7.69 2.49 13.08
C GLU A 149 -8.97 3.34 13.17
N LEU A 150 -9.11 4.29 12.24
CA LEU A 150 -10.32 5.12 12.10
C LEU A 150 -11.24 4.62 11.00
N LEU A 151 -10.67 4.01 9.96
CA LEU A 151 -11.39 3.46 8.82
C LEU A 151 -10.57 2.32 8.20
N ARG A 152 -11.23 1.20 7.91
CA ARG A 152 -10.81 0.17 6.96
C ARG A 152 -11.90 0.02 5.92
N THR A 153 -11.53 -0.01 4.65
CA THR A 153 -12.51 -0.19 3.58
C THR A 153 -11.87 -0.70 2.30
N THR A 154 -12.70 -1.29 1.46
CA THR A 154 -12.39 -1.66 0.08
C THR A 154 -13.21 -0.77 -0.87
N PRO A 155 -12.87 -0.67 -2.17
CA PRO A 155 -13.68 0.05 -3.15
C PRO A 155 -15.18 -0.32 -3.11
N GLY A 156 -15.50 -1.62 -2.99
CA GLY A 156 -16.85 -2.13 -2.87
C GLY A 156 -17.51 -1.73 -1.55
N ASN A 157 -16.83 -1.95 -0.42
CA ASN A 157 -17.36 -1.59 0.90
C ASN A 157 -17.56 -0.07 1.07
N LEU A 158 -16.73 0.75 0.41
CA LEU A 158 -16.84 2.19 0.46
C LEU A 158 -18.18 2.69 -0.10
N VAL A 159 -18.79 2.00 -1.08
CA VAL A 159 -20.14 2.31 -1.59
C VAL A 159 -21.20 2.22 -0.48
N LEU A 160 -21.06 1.25 0.44
CA LEU A 160 -21.97 1.04 1.56
C LEU A 160 -21.82 2.10 2.67
N GLN A 161 -20.71 2.85 2.68
CA GLN A 161 -20.42 3.84 3.72
C GLN A 161 -21.06 5.22 3.49
N GLY A 162 -22.00 5.33 2.54
CA GLY A 162 -22.79 6.54 2.34
C GLY A 162 -22.03 7.67 1.66
N LEU A 163 -21.33 7.34 0.56
CA LEU A 163 -20.63 8.30 -0.29
C LEU A 163 -21.52 9.48 -0.71
N LYS A 164 -20.92 10.66 -0.76
CA LYS A 164 -21.55 11.88 -1.24
C LYS A 164 -21.17 12.13 -2.69
N ARG A 165 -22.09 12.75 -3.43
CA ARG A 165 -21.83 13.19 -4.80
C ARG A 165 -21.17 14.56 -4.78
N HIS A 166 -19.91 14.62 -5.13
CA HIS A 166 -19.14 15.84 -5.29
C HIS A 166 -19.15 16.28 -6.76
N LEU A 167 -19.31 17.59 -7.04
CA LEU A 167 -19.21 18.14 -8.39
C LEU A 167 -17.89 18.88 -8.55
N ASN A 168 -16.95 18.27 -9.27
CA ASN A 168 -15.68 18.88 -9.60
C ASN A 168 -15.83 19.75 -10.86
N TRP A 169 -15.39 21.01 -10.84
CA TRP A 169 -15.51 21.91 -11.98
C TRP A 169 -14.37 21.68 -12.99
N GLU A 170 -14.71 21.46 -14.25
CA GLU A 170 -13.77 21.12 -15.33
C GLU A 170 -13.43 22.31 -16.24
N GLY A 171 -14.25 23.36 -16.22
CA GLY A 171 -14.05 24.52 -17.06
C GLY A 171 -15.33 25.20 -17.51
N SER A 172 -15.15 26.33 -18.19
CA SER A 172 -16.24 27.12 -18.76
C SER A 172 -15.96 27.47 -20.22
N SER A 173 -17.02 27.59 -21.02
CA SER A 173 -16.92 28.06 -22.40
C SER A 173 -18.09 28.98 -22.75
N ASN A 174 -17.85 29.91 -23.68
CA ASN A 174 -18.85 30.87 -24.13
C ASN A 174 -18.92 30.91 -25.66
N ILE A 175 -20.13 31.14 -26.20
CA ILE A 175 -20.32 31.43 -27.62
C ILE A 175 -21.17 32.69 -27.81
N ASP A 176 -20.66 33.61 -28.62
CA ASP A 176 -21.37 34.82 -29.02
C ASP A 176 -22.28 34.53 -30.22
N ARG A 177 -23.54 34.92 -30.10
CA ARG A 177 -24.55 34.88 -31.18
C ARG A 177 -25.18 36.27 -31.30
N GLU A 178 -25.90 36.51 -32.40
CA GLU A 178 -26.64 37.77 -32.60
C GLU A 178 -27.64 38.06 -31.47
N SER A 179 -28.16 37.02 -30.82
CA SER A 179 -29.10 37.10 -29.69
C SER A 179 -28.44 37.29 -28.32
N GLY A 180 -27.10 37.27 -28.24
CA GLY A 180 -26.34 37.42 -27.01
C GLY A 180 -25.24 36.36 -26.83
N THR A 181 -24.58 36.42 -25.67
CA THR A 181 -23.54 35.47 -25.27
C THR A 181 -24.17 34.33 -24.45
N TYR A 182 -23.83 33.09 -24.79
CA TYR A 182 -24.30 31.89 -24.10
C TYR A 182 -23.11 31.16 -23.49
N GLY A 183 -23.13 30.94 -22.18
CA GLY A 183 -22.10 30.23 -21.44
C GLY A 183 -22.52 28.85 -20.98
N VAL A 184 -21.54 27.97 -20.78
CA VAL A 184 -21.69 26.66 -20.14
C VAL A 184 -20.52 26.41 -19.20
N ASP A 185 -20.82 25.89 -18.02
CA ASP A 185 -19.86 25.34 -17.07
C ASP A 185 -19.99 23.81 -17.08
N ILE A 186 -18.86 23.12 -17.12
CA ILE A 186 -18.79 21.66 -17.14
C ILE A 186 -18.30 21.18 -15.78
N TYR A 187 -18.93 20.12 -15.28
CA TYR A 187 -18.55 19.49 -14.03
C TYR A 187 -18.43 17.98 -14.21
N THR A 188 -17.43 17.38 -13.59
CA THR A 188 -17.36 15.94 -13.34
C THR A 188 -18.05 15.63 -12.02
N SER A 189 -18.74 14.50 -11.96
CA SER A 189 -19.41 14.03 -10.76
C SER A 189 -18.61 12.88 -10.16
N LEU A 190 -18.21 13.01 -8.89
CA LEU A 190 -17.41 12.02 -8.17
C LEU A 190 -18.19 11.50 -6.95
N TRP A 191 -17.91 10.26 -6.55
CA TRP A 191 -18.41 9.67 -5.31
C TRP A 191 -17.31 9.75 -4.26
N THR A 192 -17.53 10.55 -3.22
CA THR A 192 -16.48 10.86 -2.25
C THR A 192 -16.92 10.68 -0.80
N LEU A 193 -15.97 10.32 0.05
CA LEU A 193 -16.07 10.29 1.51
C LEU A 193 -15.16 11.40 2.07
N PRO A 194 -15.71 12.51 2.60
CA PRO A 194 -14.90 13.58 3.16
C PRO A 194 -14.10 13.11 4.37
N MET A 195 -12.82 13.46 4.44
CA MET A 195 -11.94 13.08 5.56
C MET A 195 -12.38 13.73 6.87
N ASP A 196 -13.06 14.87 6.85
CA ASP A 196 -13.71 15.47 8.04
C ASP A 196 -14.79 14.59 8.67
N SER A 197 -15.28 13.56 7.97
CA SER A 197 -16.18 12.56 8.55
C SER A 197 -15.45 11.45 9.30
N ILE A 198 -14.14 11.32 9.09
CA ILE A 198 -13.24 10.31 9.67
C ILE A 198 -12.37 10.96 10.75
N LEU A 199 -11.83 12.15 10.46
CA LEU A 199 -10.92 12.91 11.30
C LEU A 199 -11.69 13.90 12.18
N ASN A 200 -11.20 14.12 13.40
CA ASN A 200 -11.76 15.10 14.33
C ASN A 200 -11.23 16.52 14.12
N THR A 201 -10.05 16.66 13.51
CA THR A 201 -9.34 17.92 13.30
C THR A 201 -8.46 17.83 12.06
N GLU A 202 -8.03 18.97 11.52
CA GLU A 202 -6.95 18.99 10.54
C GLU A 202 -5.68 18.36 11.13
N SER A 203 -5.12 17.39 10.40
CA SER A 203 -3.92 16.66 10.78
C SER A 203 -2.94 16.58 9.60
N ARG A 204 -1.70 16.20 9.90
CA ARG A 204 -0.73 15.89 8.87
C ARG A 204 -0.98 14.46 8.38
N LEU A 205 -1.11 14.28 7.08
CA LEU A 205 -1.39 13.00 6.45
C LEU A 205 -0.13 12.50 5.77
N HIS A 206 0.24 11.26 6.06
CA HIS A 206 1.14 10.48 5.24
C HIS A 206 0.28 9.56 4.39
N ILE A 207 0.18 9.86 3.10
CA ILE A 207 -0.61 9.10 2.14
C ILE A 207 0.37 8.23 1.35
N SER A 208 0.21 6.92 1.46
CA SER A 208 1.00 5.97 0.67
C SER A 208 0.23 5.61 -0.59
N GLY A 209 0.86 5.73 -1.76
CA GLY A 209 0.33 5.20 -3.01
C GLY A 209 0.51 3.67 -3.08
N ARG A 210 -0.31 2.99 -3.88
CA ARG A 210 -0.17 1.54 -4.12
C ARG A 210 1.12 1.19 -4.88
N ASP A 211 1.67 2.16 -5.60
CA ASP A 211 3.00 2.10 -6.23
C ASP A 211 4.16 2.30 -5.24
N GLY A 212 3.87 2.52 -3.95
CA GLY A 212 4.86 2.79 -2.91
C GLY A 212 5.35 4.24 -2.85
N SER A 213 4.73 5.15 -3.62
CA SER A 213 4.98 6.58 -3.51
C SER A 213 4.50 7.13 -2.16
N VAL A 214 5.19 8.16 -1.66
CA VAL A 214 4.90 8.80 -0.38
C VAL A 214 4.51 10.25 -0.58
N HIS A 215 3.34 10.61 -0.06
CA HIS A 215 2.75 11.93 -0.21
C HIS A 215 2.44 12.52 1.16
N LEU A 216 3.11 13.62 1.50
CA LEU A 216 2.86 14.35 2.75
C LEU A 216 1.90 15.50 2.47
N HIS A 217 0.77 15.51 3.19
CA HIS A 217 -0.28 16.52 3.00
C HIS A 217 -0.78 17.06 4.34
N GLN A 218 -1.33 18.28 4.34
CA GLN A 218 -1.95 18.90 5.51
C GLN A 218 -3.35 19.35 5.10
N GLY A 219 -4.39 18.71 5.64
CA GLY A 219 -5.76 19.06 5.29
C GLY A 219 -6.75 17.94 5.54
N THR A 220 -7.98 18.16 5.07
CA THR A 220 -9.15 17.31 5.31
C THR A 220 -9.89 16.99 4.02
N GLY A 221 -9.12 16.65 2.97
CA GLY A 221 -9.60 16.27 1.63
C GLY A 221 -10.62 15.13 1.60
N GLU A 222 -10.75 14.42 0.49
CA GLU A 222 -11.80 13.40 0.30
C GLU A 222 -11.21 12.12 -0.28
N LEU A 223 -11.72 10.96 0.18
CA LEU A 223 -11.50 9.68 -0.48
C LEU A 223 -12.48 9.56 -1.63
N SER A 224 -12.01 9.34 -2.85
CA SER A 224 -12.83 9.26 -4.05
C SER A 224 -12.80 7.86 -4.64
N LEU A 225 -13.98 7.27 -4.85
CA LEU A 225 -14.12 5.97 -5.48
C LEU A 225 -14.05 6.10 -7.01
N VAL A 226 -13.10 5.39 -7.63
CA VAL A 226 -12.93 5.37 -9.08
C VAL A 226 -12.80 3.91 -9.56
N GLY A 227 -13.93 3.32 -9.96
CA GLY A 227 -13.97 1.93 -10.39
C GLY A 227 -13.61 0.97 -9.24
N ASN A 228 -12.43 0.34 -9.32
CA ASN A 228 -11.90 -0.60 -8.33
C ASN A 228 -10.74 -0.03 -7.49
N ARG A 229 -10.58 1.29 -7.45
CA ARG A 229 -9.57 1.95 -6.62
C ARG A 229 -10.13 3.14 -5.88
N ILE A 230 -9.36 3.61 -4.91
CA ILE A 230 -9.68 4.79 -4.11
C ILE A 230 -8.54 5.80 -4.29
N ASP A 231 -8.91 7.01 -4.68
CA ASP A 231 -8.00 8.15 -4.83
C ASP A 231 -8.17 9.10 -3.63
N TYR A 232 -7.15 9.88 -3.30
CA TYR A 232 -7.24 11.01 -2.36
C TYR A 232 -7.30 12.33 -3.13
N LEU A 233 -8.28 13.18 -2.80
CA LEU A 233 -8.51 14.48 -3.45
C LEU A 233 -8.48 15.63 -2.44
N ASP A 234 -7.78 16.72 -2.75
CA ASP A 234 -7.93 18.01 -2.07
C ASP A 234 -7.81 19.18 -3.07
N GLY A 235 -8.94 19.63 -3.60
CA GLY A 235 -8.97 20.61 -4.68
C GLY A 235 -8.32 20.07 -5.95
N GLU A 236 -7.24 20.71 -6.41
CA GLU A 236 -6.47 20.24 -7.57
C GLU A 236 -5.40 19.18 -7.21
N TYR A 237 -5.20 18.90 -5.92
CA TYR A 237 -4.27 17.89 -5.45
C TYR A 237 -4.92 16.50 -5.50
N VAL A 238 -4.27 15.57 -6.20
CA VAL A 238 -4.77 14.21 -6.40
C VAL A 238 -3.63 13.22 -6.14
N VAL A 239 -3.91 12.22 -5.31
CA VAL A 239 -3.08 11.01 -5.21
C VAL A 239 -3.95 9.85 -5.67
N GLU A 240 -3.61 9.29 -6.82
CA GLU A 240 -4.34 8.16 -7.40
C GLU A 240 -3.94 6.85 -6.71
N ASP A 241 -4.89 5.92 -6.65
CA ASP A 241 -4.69 4.54 -6.18
C ASP A 241 -3.93 4.45 -4.85
N ILE A 242 -4.52 4.99 -3.80
CA ILE A 242 -3.87 5.02 -2.50
C ILE A 242 -3.86 3.64 -1.86
N ALA A 243 -2.78 3.35 -1.14
CA ALA A 243 -2.66 2.20 -0.29
C ALA A 243 -3.25 2.41 1.12
N GLY A 244 -3.29 3.65 1.57
CA GLY A 244 -3.81 4.04 2.87
C GLY A 244 -3.17 5.33 3.36
N ILE A 245 -3.58 5.74 4.55
CA ILE A 245 -3.23 7.02 5.14
C ILE A 245 -2.87 6.81 6.61
N LEU A 246 -1.70 7.28 7.02
CA LEU A 246 -1.34 7.43 8.42
C LEU A 246 -1.48 8.88 8.85
N VAL A 247 -2.22 9.10 9.93
CA VAL A 247 -2.45 10.42 10.50
C VAL A 247 -1.38 10.73 11.53
N ASP A 248 -0.75 11.90 11.37
CA ASP A 248 0.32 12.42 12.22
C ASP A 248 1.52 11.46 12.36
N ALA A 249 1.81 10.70 11.29
CA ALA A 249 2.89 9.72 11.21
C ALA A 249 4.28 10.31 11.56
N PRO A 250 5.23 9.54 12.09
CA PRO A 250 6.56 10.04 12.44
C PRO A 250 7.28 10.68 11.24
N ALA A 251 8.20 11.62 11.53
CA ALA A 251 8.98 12.29 10.49
C ALA A 251 10.26 11.53 10.10
N ALA A 252 10.79 10.68 11.00
CA ALA A 252 11.94 9.84 10.70
C ALA A 252 11.50 8.65 9.84
N SER A 253 12.43 8.09 9.08
CA SER A 253 12.20 6.95 8.20
C SER A 253 13.30 5.90 8.36
N VAL A 254 12.97 4.64 8.08
CA VAL A 254 13.96 3.57 7.96
C VAL A 254 15.03 3.90 6.90
N ALA A 255 14.67 4.68 5.87
CA ALA A 255 15.61 5.15 4.85
C ALA A 255 16.72 6.07 5.42
N ASP A 256 16.51 6.68 6.59
CA ASP A 256 17.52 7.52 7.24
C ASP A 256 18.80 6.71 7.60
N ALA A 257 18.68 5.38 7.75
CA ALA A 257 19.80 4.49 8.03
C ALA A 257 20.92 4.58 6.98
N TYR A 258 20.57 4.78 5.71
CA TYR A 258 21.52 4.91 4.62
C TYR A 258 22.43 6.13 4.78
N ASP A 259 21.82 7.30 4.95
CA ASP A 259 22.55 8.58 5.05
C ASP A 259 23.31 8.68 6.38
N GLU A 260 22.73 8.19 7.47
CA GLU A 260 23.40 8.15 8.78
C GLU A 260 24.61 7.20 8.75
N ALA A 261 24.49 5.99 8.19
CA ALA A 261 25.60 5.06 8.07
C ALA A 261 26.73 5.63 7.20
N LEU A 262 26.42 6.17 6.02
CA LEU A 262 27.41 6.80 5.16
C LEU A 262 28.09 8.00 5.83
N TYR A 263 27.33 8.80 6.58
CA TYR A 263 27.89 9.93 7.32
C TYR A 263 28.99 9.44 8.27
N TYR A 264 28.72 8.47 9.14
CA TYR A 264 29.69 7.98 10.12
C TYR A 264 30.91 7.32 9.46
N ILE A 265 30.69 6.45 8.47
CA ILE A 265 31.76 5.73 7.77
C ILE A 265 32.73 6.70 7.10
N ARG A 266 32.22 7.76 6.46
CA ARG A 266 33.04 8.79 5.82
C ARG A 266 33.78 9.69 6.82
N HIS A 267 33.31 9.75 8.06
CA HIS A 267 34.01 10.42 9.17
C HIS A 267 34.96 9.49 9.94
N GLY A 268 35.14 8.24 9.48
CA GLY A 268 36.09 7.30 10.04
C GLY A 268 35.55 6.49 11.22
N GLU A 269 34.24 6.49 11.43
CA GLU A 269 33.57 5.66 12.43
C GLU A 269 32.91 4.46 11.71
N PRO A 270 33.36 3.21 11.94
CA PRO A 270 32.66 2.03 11.42
C PRO A 270 31.22 1.98 11.92
N VAL A 271 30.33 1.38 11.13
CA VAL A 271 28.91 1.26 11.46
C VAL A 271 28.49 -0.20 11.46
N MET A 272 27.79 -0.61 12.51
CA MET A 272 27.05 -1.86 12.55
C MET A 272 25.56 -1.54 12.53
N LEU A 273 24.84 -2.05 11.54
CA LEU A 273 23.38 -1.98 11.49
C LEU A 273 22.83 -3.33 11.93
N LEU A 274 22.09 -3.32 13.05
CA LEU A 274 21.34 -4.46 13.56
C LEU A 274 19.90 -4.31 13.08
N PHE A 275 19.54 -5.15 12.13
CA PHE A 275 18.24 -5.21 11.50
C PHE A 275 17.41 -6.29 12.22
N LEU A 276 16.40 -5.87 12.98
CA LEU A 276 15.47 -6.74 13.71
C LEU A 276 14.17 -6.87 12.91
N ASP A 277 14.03 -7.90 12.07
CA ASP A 277 12.87 -8.09 11.18
C ASP A 277 11.55 -8.14 11.98
N GLY A 278 10.51 -7.49 11.45
CA GLY A 278 9.16 -7.48 12.05
C GLY A 278 9.00 -6.75 13.39
N PHE A 279 10.04 -6.12 13.95
CA PHE A 279 9.97 -5.51 15.29
C PHE A 279 9.31 -4.12 15.28
N SER A 280 8.00 -4.06 15.62
CA SER A 280 7.22 -2.82 15.65
C SER A 280 7.58 -1.89 16.81
N TYR A 281 7.27 -0.59 16.66
CA TYR A 281 7.47 0.36 17.75
C TYR A 281 6.56 0.05 18.96
N GLU A 282 5.38 -0.51 18.72
CA GLU A 282 4.47 -0.93 19.79
C GLU A 282 5.03 -2.10 20.59
N GLN A 283 5.63 -3.09 19.92
CA GLN A 283 6.36 -4.17 20.59
C GLN A 283 7.54 -3.63 21.41
N TYR A 284 8.32 -2.70 20.87
CA TYR A 284 9.39 -2.04 21.62
C TYR A 284 8.86 -1.32 22.87
N ALA A 285 7.79 -0.52 22.74
CA ALA A 285 7.22 0.22 23.85
C ALA A 285 6.66 -0.73 24.94
N TYR A 286 5.96 -1.78 24.52
CA TYR A 286 5.41 -2.82 25.40
C TYR A 286 6.54 -3.57 26.13
N ALA A 287 7.53 -4.09 25.39
CA ALA A 287 8.63 -4.85 25.95
C ALA A 287 9.46 -4.00 26.94
N LYS A 288 9.62 -2.71 26.67
CA LYS A 288 10.23 -1.75 27.59
C LYS A 288 9.42 -1.60 28.88
N GLU A 289 8.10 -1.45 28.79
CA GLU A 289 7.22 -1.35 29.96
C GLU A 289 7.24 -2.63 30.82
N GLN A 290 7.30 -3.80 30.16
CA GLN A 290 7.40 -5.10 30.83
C GLN A 290 8.81 -5.44 31.33
N GLY A 291 9.83 -4.63 31.02
CA GLY A 291 11.22 -4.88 31.41
C GLY A 291 11.88 -6.05 30.68
N LEU A 292 11.40 -6.41 29.49
CA LEU A 292 11.90 -7.51 28.66
C LEU A 292 13.15 -7.14 27.86
N ILE A 293 13.36 -5.84 27.61
CA ILE A 293 14.50 -5.31 26.84
C ILE A 293 15.36 -4.37 27.70
N PRO A 294 15.98 -4.87 28.79
CA PRO A 294 16.74 -4.04 29.72
C PRO A 294 17.86 -3.24 29.05
N TYR A 295 18.58 -3.80 28.08
CA TYR A 295 19.71 -3.10 27.44
C TYR A 295 19.24 -1.91 26.60
N LEU A 296 18.28 -2.13 25.70
CA LEU A 296 17.69 -1.07 24.89
C LEU A 296 16.98 -0.02 25.76
N SER A 297 16.41 -0.43 26.90
CA SER A 297 15.73 0.48 27.84
C SER A 297 16.67 1.47 28.53
N GLU A 298 17.95 1.13 28.71
CA GLU A 298 18.98 2.02 29.26
C GLU A 298 19.47 3.08 28.26
N LYS A 299 19.21 2.88 26.97
CA LYS A 299 19.56 3.83 25.91
C LYS A 299 18.54 4.98 25.84
N PRO A 300 18.86 6.10 25.15
CA PRO A 300 17.86 7.09 24.78
C PRO A 300 16.67 6.40 24.11
N VAL A 301 15.46 6.88 24.41
CA VAL A 301 14.23 6.31 23.84
C VAL A 301 14.34 6.27 22.32
N ALA A 302 14.08 5.10 21.74
CA ALA A 302 14.02 4.92 20.29
C ALA A 302 13.13 5.97 19.64
N LYS A 303 13.57 6.50 18.49
CA LYS A 303 12.71 7.31 17.64
C LYS A 303 11.67 6.39 17.00
N GLU A 304 10.48 6.91 16.79
CA GLU A 304 9.52 6.30 15.87
C GLU A 304 9.99 6.62 14.45
N ALA A 305 10.28 5.59 13.66
CA ALA A 305 10.62 5.72 12.25
C ALA A 305 9.58 5.03 11.39
N LEU A 306 9.39 5.55 10.18
CA LEU A 306 8.38 5.09 9.25
C LEU A 306 8.99 4.23 8.14
N SER A 307 8.36 3.09 7.87
CA SER A 307 8.60 2.22 6.73
C SER A 307 7.86 2.71 5.46
N PHE A 308 7.88 1.90 4.40
CA PHE A 308 7.25 2.18 3.12
C PHE A 308 6.20 1.15 2.79
N TYR A 309 5.20 1.55 2.01
CA TYR A 309 4.25 0.60 1.43
C TYR A 309 4.89 -0.13 0.24
N LYS A 310 4.83 -1.46 0.15
CA LYS A 310 4.21 -2.40 1.10
C LYS A 310 5.17 -2.73 2.26
N PRO A 311 4.76 -2.68 3.54
CA PRO A 311 5.67 -2.97 4.66
C PRO A 311 5.96 -4.47 4.74
N VAL A 312 6.98 -4.92 4.02
CA VAL A 312 7.51 -6.29 3.96
C VAL A 312 9.03 -6.23 3.88
N THR A 313 9.71 -7.31 4.30
CA THR A 313 11.18 -7.46 4.35
C THR A 313 11.90 -6.79 3.18
N ASN A 314 11.58 -7.14 1.93
CA ASN A 314 12.27 -6.62 0.75
C ASN A 314 12.21 -5.09 0.65
N VAL A 315 11.05 -4.50 0.92
CA VAL A 315 10.78 -3.07 0.74
C VAL A 315 11.51 -2.26 1.81
N GLY A 316 11.33 -2.62 3.07
CA GLY A 316 11.98 -1.92 4.17
C GLY A 316 13.51 -2.12 4.13
N PHE A 317 13.98 -3.34 3.82
CA PHE A 317 15.41 -3.61 3.62
C PHE A 317 16.00 -2.77 2.49
N ALA A 318 15.34 -2.72 1.33
CA ALA A 318 15.80 -1.90 0.21
C ALA A 318 15.86 -0.42 0.58
N ALA A 319 14.87 0.09 1.30
CA ALA A 319 14.85 1.48 1.76
C ALA A 319 16.01 1.79 2.71
N MET A 320 16.28 0.93 3.69
CA MET A 320 17.38 1.11 4.65
C MET A 320 18.75 1.19 3.97
N ILE A 321 18.99 0.39 2.92
CA ILE A 321 20.30 0.31 2.26
C ILE A 321 20.42 1.16 1.00
N SER A 322 19.35 1.81 0.54
CA SER A 322 19.38 2.74 -0.61
C SER A 322 19.10 4.19 -0.25
N GLY A 323 18.46 4.43 0.90
CA GLY A 323 17.97 5.75 1.32
C GLY A 323 16.75 6.23 0.51
N GLN A 324 16.08 5.32 -0.20
CA GLN A 324 15.02 5.65 -1.16
C GLN A 324 13.80 4.74 -0.96
N GLY A 325 12.60 5.27 -1.21
CA GLY A 325 11.37 4.47 -1.23
C GLY A 325 11.21 3.63 -2.50
N PRO A 326 10.20 2.74 -2.55
CA PRO A 326 9.91 1.84 -3.68
C PRO A 326 9.76 2.55 -5.03
N ASP A 327 9.11 3.71 -5.05
CA ASP A 327 8.90 4.53 -6.25
C ASP A 327 10.22 4.96 -6.92
N MET A 328 11.31 4.98 -6.16
CA MET A 328 12.64 5.38 -6.61
C MET A 328 13.62 4.21 -6.72
N ASN A 329 13.57 3.25 -5.78
CA ASN A 329 14.51 2.13 -5.73
C ASN A 329 14.05 0.89 -6.54
N GLY A 330 12.77 0.82 -6.91
CA GLY A 330 12.18 -0.23 -7.74
C GLY A 330 11.86 -1.55 -7.03
N ILE A 331 11.91 -1.60 -5.70
CA ILE A 331 11.52 -2.77 -4.89
C ILE A 331 10.14 -2.50 -4.28
N HIS A 332 9.09 -3.09 -4.87
CA HIS A 332 7.71 -2.85 -4.45
C HIS A 332 7.13 -3.97 -3.56
N ASP A 333 7.63 -5.20 -3.70
CA ASP A 333 7.18 -6.35 -2.90
C ASP A 333 8.24 -7.46 -2.80
N ARG A 334 7.85 -8.63 -2.28
CA ARG A 334 8.73 -9.79 -2.07
C ARG A 334 9.26 -10.43 -3.36
N SER A 335 8.66 -10.14 -4.52
CA SER A 335 9.07 -10.66 -5.83
C SER A 335 10.25 -9.89 -6.43
N ASP A 336 10.42 -8.62 -6.04
CA ASP A 336 11.53 -7.78 -6.45
C ASP A 336 12.78 -8.06 -5.61
N ARG A 337 13.89 -8.33 -6.30
CA ARG A 337 15.16 -8.70 -5.65
C ARG A 337 16.36 -7.90 -6.12
N LEU A 338 16.33 -7.31 -7.30
CA LEU A 338 17.48 -6.58 -7.83
C LEU A 338 17.43 -5.13 -7.36
N LEU A 339 18.35 -4.75 -6.48
CA LEU A 339 18.50 -3.36 -6.05
C LEU A 339 19.74 -2.77 -6.72
N GLU A 340 19.58 -1.80 -7.63
CA GLU A 340 20.72 -1.24 -8.39
C GLU A 340 21.61 -0.30 -7.56
N HIS A 341 20.99 0.47 -6.66
CA HIS A 341 21.67 1.46 -5.81
C HIS A 341 21.62 1.04 -4.35
N SER A 342 22.78 0.75 -3.76
CA SER A 342 22.90 0.33 -2.37
C SER A 342 24.16 0.91 -1.71
N ILE A 343 24.15 1.02 -0.39
CA ILE A 343 25.30 1.42 0.42
C ILE A 343 26.49 0.49 0.17
N PHE A 344 26.25 -0.81 -0.02
CA PHE A 344 27.30 -1.78 -0.31
C PHE A 344 28.08 -1.44 -1.58
N ARG A 345 27.38 -1.09 -2.68
CA ARG A 345 28.03 -0.68 -3.93
C ARG A 345 28.78 0.65 -3.77
N VAL A 346 28.17 1.62 -3.07
CA VAL A 346 28.82 2.91 -2.77
C VAL A 346 30.12 2.72 -1.99
N LEU A 347 30.09 1.88 -0.95
CA LEU A 347 31.25 1.57 -0.14
C LEU A 347 32.33 0.80 -0.94
N ALA A 348 31.93 -0.16 -1.77
CA ALA A 348 32.86 -0.86 -2.65
C ALA A 348 33.59 0.10 -3.61
N ASP A 349 32.89 1.06 -4.20
CA ASP A 349 33.47 2.11 -5.06
C ASP A 349 34.42 3.05 -4.28
N GLU A 350 34.17 3.26 -3.00
CA GLU A 350 35.05 4.01 -2.08
C GLU A 350 36.22 3.16 -1.51
N GLY A 351 36.31 1.88 -1.89
CA GLY A 351 37.34 0.96 -1.38
C GLY A 351 37.15 0.59 0.10
N LYS A 352 35.92 0.71 0.60
CA LYS A 352 35.47 0.39 1.96
C LYS A 352 35.00 -1.06 2.03
N LYS A 353 35.18 -1.70 3.18
CA LYS A 353 34.76 -3.10 3.39
C LYS A 353 33.39 -3.14 4.04
N ALA A 354 32.47 -3.87 3.43
CA ALA A 354 31.13 -4.08 3.95
C ALA A 354 30.79 -5.58 3.97
N LEU A 355 30.08 -6.03 4.99
CA LEU A 355 29.60 -7.41 5.11
C LEU A 355 28.11 -7.43 5.47
N LEU A 356 27.36 -8.27 4.77
CA LEU A 356 25.98 -8.63 5.11
C LEU A 356 25.95 -10.04 5.72
N LEU A 357 25.42 -10.16 6.92
CA LEU A 357 25.09 -11.43 7.56
C LEU A 357 23.57 -11.63 7.45
N GLU A 358 23.18 -12.73 6.84
CA GLU A 358 21.82 -12.98 6.40
C GLU A 358 21.42 -14.45 6.65
N GLY A 359 20.13 -14.74 6.58
CA GLY A 359 19.55 -16.08 6.65
C GLY A 359 20.02 -17.04 5.55
N ASP A 360 19.29 -18.14 5.37
CA ASP A 360 19.63 -19.19 4.40
C ASP A 360 19.38 -18.78 2.95
N VAL A 361 18.63 -17.69 2.74
CA VAL A 361 18.30 -17.12 1.44
C VAL A 361 18.68 -15.66 1.37
N ARG A 362 19.34 -15.27 0.28
CA ARG A 362 19.56 -13.86 -0.08
C ARG A 362 18.22 -13.16 -0.33
N ILE A 363 17.86 -12.14 0.43
CA ILE A 363 16.64 -11.36 0.15
C ILE A 363 16.83 -10.49 -1.11
N LEU A 364 17.85 -9.62 -1.11
CA LEU A 364 18.15 -8.68 -2.20
C LEU A 364 19.52 -8.92 -2.85
N ASP A 365 19.61 -8.75 -4.17
CA ASP A 365 20.87 -8.57 -4.89
C ASP A 365 21.34 -7.10 -4.78
N ALA A 366 21.90 -6.78 -3.62
CA ALA A 366 22.38 -5.45 -3.26
C ALA A 366 23.90 -5.26 -3.51
N GLY A 367 24.57 -6.18 -4.20
CA GLY A 367 26.01 -6.09 -4.47
C GLY A 367 26.88 -6.17 -3.21
N ALA A 368 26.37 -6.77 -2.14
CA ALA A 368 27.09 -7.00 -0.89
C ALA A 368 28.04 -8.21 -0.98
N GLU A 369 29.13 -8.17 -0.22
CA GLU A 369 29.74 -9.40 0.27
C GLU A 369 28.81 -9.96 1.35
N GLU A 370 28.34 -11.19 1.18
CA GLU A 370 27.34 -11.80 2.05
C GLU A 370 27.82 -13.13 2.64
N LYS A 371 27.37 -13.42 3.86
CA LYS A 371 27.48 -14.73 4.49
C LYS A 371 26.06 -15.19 4.86
N LEU A 372 25.63 -16.28 4.22
CA LEU A 372 24.36 -16.94 4.51
C LEU A 372 24.54 -17.97 5.62
N HIS A 373 23.52 -18.13 6.45
CA HIS A 373 23.51 -19.05 7.59
C HIS A 373 22.40 -20.08 7.43
N VAL A 374 22.57 -21.22 8.07
CA VAL A 374 21.57 -22.30 8.15
C VAL A 374 21.55 -22.77 9.59
N ASP A 375 20.43 -23.30 10.07
CA ASP A 375 20.34 -23.91 11.39
C ASP A 375 21.29 -25.13 11.45
N LEU A 376 22.43 -24.97 12.12
CA LEU A 376 23.46 -26.00 12.21
C LEU A 376 23.20 -26.95 13.37
N ASN A 377 22.36 -26.55 14.31
CA ASN A 377 22.16 -27.25 15.57
C ASN A 377 20.76 -27.90 15.70
N ASP A 378 19.91 -27.73 14.68
CA ASP A 378 18.58 -28.32 14.52
C ASP A 378 17.63 -27.92 15.66
N ASN A 379 17.79 -26.67 16.17
CA ASN A 379 16.93 -26.10 17.22
C ASN A 379 15.69 -25.38 16.65
N GLY A 380 15.61 -25.21 15.33
CA GLY A 380 14.53 -24.50 14.64
C GLY A 380 14.71 -22.99 14.56
N PHE A 381 15.87 -22.46 14.95
CA PHE A 381 16.28 -21.07 14.92
C PHE A 381 17.60 -20.93 14.14
N LEU A 382 17.86 -19.76 13.61
CA LEU A 382 18.97 -19.43 12.72
C LEU A 382 19.72 -18.18 13.16
N ASP A 383 19.06 -17.31 13.93
CA ASP A 383 19.62 -16.08 14.49
C ASP A 383 20.74 -16.34 15.50
N ASP A 384 20.83 -17.51 16.13
CA ASP A 384 21.99 -17.86 16.94
C ASP A 384 23.25 -18.10 16.09
N GLU A 385 23.16 -18.75 14.93
CA GLU A 385 24.27 -18.84 13.98
C GLU A 385 24.65 -17.49 13.35
N ILE A 386 23.66 -16.64 13.07
CA ILE A 386 23.89 -15.26 12.59
C ILE A 386 24.61 -14.46 13.69
N PHE A 387 24.13 -14.54 14.93
CA PHE A 387 24.72 -13.87 16.08
C PHE A 387 26.17 -14.30 16.31
N GLU A 388 26.47 -15.61 16.27
CA GLU A 388 27.84 -16.12 16.40
C GLU A 388 28.76 -15.53 15.32
N SER A 389 28.26 -15.47 14.08
CA SER A 389 28.99 -14.90 12.96
C SER A 389 29.18 -13.38 13.07
N ALA A 390 28.19 -12.67 13.59
CA ALA A 390 28.28 -11.24 13.91
C ALA A 390 29.32 -11.00 15.00
N HIS A 391 29.32 -11.82 16.05
CA HIS A 391 30.27 -11.74 17.15
C HIS A 391 31.73 -12.01 16.69
N GLU A 392 31.94 -12.85 15.68
CA GLU A 392 33.25 -12.97 15.02
C GLU A 392 33.57 -11.72 14.17
N ALA A 393 32.60 -11.20 13.44
CA ALA A 393 32.75 -10.08 12.52
C ALA A 393 33.02 -8.74 13.22
N VAL A 394 32.49 -8.49 14.43
CA VAL A 394 32.75 -7.24 15.18
C VAL A 394 34.23 -7.02 15.52
N ASN A 395 35.05 -8.09 15.49
CA ASN A 395 36.50 -8.01 15.68
C ASN A 395 37.29 -7.81 14.38
N SER A 396 36.60 -7.74 13.23
CA SER A 396 37.19 -7.61 11.90
C SER A 396 37.25 -6.16 11.43
N SER A 397 38.02 -5.90 10.37
CA SER A 397 38.24 -4.54 9.85
C SER A 397 37.14 -4.07 8.88
N TYR A 398 35.86 -4.32 9.18
CA TYR A 398 34.75 -3.87 8.33
C TYR A 398 34.41 -2.41 8.63
N ASP A 399 34.17 -1.62 7.59
CA ASP A 399 33.65 -0.26 7.72
C ASP A 399 32.12 -0.29 7.92
N TYR A 400 31.44 -1.29 7.35
CA TYR A 400 30.00 -1.51 7.50
C TYR A 400 29.70 -2.99 7.75
N LEU A 401 28.94 -3.28 8.80
CA LEU A 401 28.43 -4.62 9.11
C LEU A 401 26.91 -4.53 9.20
N LEU A 402 26.20 -5.23 8.33
CA LEU A 402 24.75 -5.38 8.44
C LEU A 402 24.46 -6.80 8.95
N VAL A 403 23.72 -6.89 10.06
CA VAL A 403 23.27 -8.14 10.65
C VAL A 403 21.76 -8.18 10.61
N HIS A 404 21.19 -9.12 9.85
CA HIS A 404 19.76 -9.28 9.69
C HIS A 404 19.28 -10.46 10.53
N PHE A 405 18.45 -10.17 11.54
CA PHE A 405 17.83 -11.13 12.44
C PHE A 405 16.35 -11.30 12.08
N HIS A 406 15.85 -12.54 12.03
CA HIS A 406 14.54 -12.92 11.47
C HIS A 406 13.50 -13.31 12.54
N GLU A 407 13.94 -13.77 13.70
CA GLU A 407 13.13 -14.61 14.58
C GLU A 407 11.98 -13.87 15.27
N ILE A 408 12.06 -12.54 15.38
CA ILE A 408 10.96 -11.73 15.89
C ILE A 408 9.79 -11.77 14.91
N ASP A 409 10.04 -11.68 13.60
CA ASP A 409 9.02 -11.77 12.55
C ASP A 409 8.44 -13.20 12.46
N ASP A 410 9.31 -14.21 12.42
CA ASP A 410 8.87 -15.62 12.34
C ASP A 410 8.00 -16.04 13.54
N ALA A 411 8.40 -15.65 14.75
CA ALA A 411 7.59 -15.87 15.95
C ALA A 411 6.31 -15.03 15.92
N GLY A 412 6.39 -13.77 15.51
CA GLY A 412 5.24 -12.88 15.37
C GLY A 412 4.18 -13.46 14.43
N HIS A 413 4.59 -14.00 13.29
CA HIS A 413 3.70 -14.67 12.35
C HIS A 413 2.99 -15.87 12.97
N SER A 414 3.71 -16.66 13.77
CA SER A 414 3.21 -17.92 14.35
C SER A 414 2.35 -17.71 15.61
N TYR A 415 2.65 -16.68 16.41
CA TYR A 415 2.12 -16.52 17.76
C TYR A 415 1.47 -15.15 18.03
N GLY A 416 1.49 -14.26 17.04
CA GLY A 416 1.02 -12.88 17.17
C GLY A 416 2.12 -11.93 17.66
N PRO A 417 2.00 -10.62 17.38
CA PRO A 417 2.99 -9.61 17.78
C PRO A 417 3.27 -9.55 19.29
N PHE A 418 2.32 -9.98 20.14
CA PHE A 418 2.46 -9.99 21.60
C PHE A 418 2.37 -11.40 22.22
N GLY A 419 2.50 -12.46 21.41
CA GLY A 419 2.58 -13.84 21.87
C GLY A 419 3.76 -14.06 22.83
N GLU A 420 3.66 -15.04 23.73
CA GLU A 420 4.72 -15.34 24.71
C GLU A 420 6.04 -15.66 23.99
N GLU A 421 5.98 -16.47 22.94
CA GLU A 421 7.12 -16.86 22.09
C GLU A 421 7.74 -15.66 21.37
N THR A 422 6.93 -14.74 20.84
CA THR A 422 7.40 -13.49 20.20
C THR A 422 8.13 -12.61 21.22
N LEU A 423 7.58 -12.49 22.43
CA LEU A 423 8.18 -11.71 23.52
C LEU A 423 9.49 -12.35 24.02
N GLU A 424 9.59 -13.68 24.03
CA GLU A 424 10.83 -14.40 24.32
C GLU A 424 11.91 -14.10 23.27
N GLN A 425 11.55 -14.07 21.99
CA GLN A 425 12.47 -13.67 20.92
C GLN A 425 12.91 -12.22 21.07
N ILE A 426 12.00 -11.28 21.34
CA ILE A 426 12.37 -9.87 21.59
C ILE A 426 13.37 -9.76 22.76
N ALA A 427 13.14 -10.49 23.86
CA ALA A 427 14.04 -10.49 25.01
C ALA A 427 15.41 -11.16 24.73
N LEU A 428 15.45 -12.15 23.83
CA LEU A 428 16.70 -12.75 23.36
C LEU A 428 17.49 -11.76 22.49
N HIS A 429 16.83 -11.09 21.57
CA HIS A 429 17.44 -10.13 20.66
C HIS A 429 17.99 -8.88 21.37
N ASP A 430 17.38 -8.45 22.48
CA ASP A 430 17.98 -7.42 23.34
C ASP A 430 19.36 -7.83 23.87
N LYS A 431 19.56 -9.12 24.21
CA LYS A 431 20.86 -9.65 24.63
C LYS A 431 21.85 -9.75 23.47
N PHE A 432 21.39 -10.11 22.28
CA PHE A 432 22.23 -10.10 21.09
C PHE A 432 22.71 -8.68 20.77
N VAL A 433 21.79 -7.72 20.78
CA VAL A 433 22.10 -6.30 20.62
C VAL A 433 23.08 -5.83 21.69
N GLU A 434 22.87 -6.19 22.97
CA GLU A 434 23.79 -5.88 24.07
C GLU A 434 25.22 -6.37 23.79
N GLU A 435 25.37 -7.66 23.53
CA GLU A 435 26.68 -8.28 23.36
C GLU A 435 27.39 -7.74 22.12
N LEU A 436 26.69 -7.60 20.99
CA LEU A 436 27.28 -7.07 19.77
C LEU A 436 27.68 -5.60 19.94
N ALA A 437 26.80 -4.77 20.48
CA ALA A 437 27.07 -3.35 20.65
C ALA A 437 28.22 -3.09 21.65
N ASN A 438 28.28 -3.85 22.74
CA ASN A 438 29.37 -3.74 23.71
C ASN A 438 30.72 -4.23 23.16
N ASN A 439 30.74 -5.05 22.10
CA ASN A 439 31.98 -5.55 21.49
C ASN A 439 32.35 -4.85 20.17
N PHE A 440 31.58 -3.85 19.73
CA PHE A 440 31.81 -3.11 18.49
C PHE A 440 32.45 -1.74 18.76
N GLU A 441 33.53 -1.40 18.04
CA GLU A 441 34.16 -0.08 18.09
C GLU A 441 33.64 0.78 16.92
N GLY A 442 32.61 1.58 17.18
CA GLY A 442 31.97 2.40 16.14
C GLY A 442 30.56 2.83 16.52
N LYS A 443 29.72 3.11 15.52
CA LYS A 443 28.29 3.38 15.71
C LYS A 443 27.46 2.12 15.51
N VAL A 444 26.43 1.98 16.32
CA VAL A 444 25.42 0.93 16.17
C VAL A 444 24.09 1.60 15.83
N ILE A 445 23.50 1.18 14.72
CA ILE A 445 22.13 1.54 14.32
C ILE A 445 21.27 0.31 14.57
N VAL A 446 20.17 0.45 15.32
CA VAL A 446 19.18 -0.61 15.54
C VAL A 446 17.88 -0.15 14.92
N VAL A 447 17.36 -0.93 13.99
CA VAL A 447 16.18 -0.58 13.19
C VAL A 447 15.47 -1.85 12.74
N ALA A 448 14.15 -1.77 12.62
CA ALA A 448 13.35 -2.77 11.93
C ALA A 448 12.87 -2.20 10.59
N ASP A 449 12.47 -3.07 9.69
CA ASP A 449 12.04 -2.71 8.35
C ASP A 449 10.51 -2.57 8.26
N HIS A 450 9.77 -3.36 9.04
CA HIS A 450 8.34 -3.23 9.29
C HIS A 450 8.00 -3.69 10.72
N GLY A 451 6.74 -3.49 11.09
CA GLY A 451 6.14 -4.12 12.24
C GLY A 451 5.08 -5.15 11.82
N MET A 452 4.12 -5.41 12.70
CA MET A 452 3.13 -6.47 12.52
C MET A 452 1.85 -6.17 13.29
N HIS A 453 0.71 -6.58 12.75
CA HIS A 453 -0.58 -6.57 13.44
C HIS A 453 -1.06 -7.99 13.79
N GLU A 454 -1.91 -8.05 14.81
CA GLU A 454 -2.57 -9.27 15.28
C GLU A 454 -3.65 -9.75 14.30
N THR A 455 -3.78 -11.07 14.17
CA THR A 455 -4.85 -11.78 13.46
C THR A 455 -5.40 -12.90 14.34
N GLU A 456 -6.40 -13.66 13.88
CA GLU A 456 -6.98 -14.75 14.69
C GLU A 456 -5.99 -15.89 15.00
N ASP A 457 -5.08 -16.18 14.06
CA ASP A 457 -4.17 -17.33 14.11
C ASP A 457 -2.70 -16.96 14.33
N GLY A 458 -2.40 -15.69 14.66
CA GLY A 458 -1.04 -15.19 14.83
C GLY A 458 -0.91 -13.75 14.37
N GLY A 459 0.17 -13.42 13.66
CA GLY A 459 0.45 -12.08 13.18
C GLY A 459 0.62 -11.98 11.66
N THR A 460 0.36 -10.81 11.11
CA THR A 460 0.66 -10.52 9.70
C THR A 460 0.99 -9.05 9.50
N HIS A 461 1.43 -8.72 8.29
CA HIS A 461 1.84 -7.38 7.94
C HIS A 461 1.61 -7.12 6.43
N GLY A 462 2.00 -5.95 5.95
CA GLY A 462 1.86 -5.56 4.55
C GLY A 462 0.68 -4.62 4.28
N GLN A 463 0.11 -4.00 5.32
CA GLN A 463 -0.94 -2.99 5.19
C GLN A 463 -0.46 -1.64 5.68
N VAL A 464 -1.07 -0.56 5.19
CA VAL A 464 -0.87 0.77 5.78
C VAL A 464 -1.62 0.81 7.11
N ARG A 465 -0.91 0.42 8.17
CA ARG A 465 -1.33 0.39 9.56
C ARG A 465 -0.22 0.93 10.44
N TRP A 466 -0.58 1.52 11.57
CA TRP A 466 0.43 2.06 12.48
C TRP A 466 1.38 0.97 12.97
N SER A 467 0.82 -0.19 13.33
CA SER A 467 1.54 -1.39 13.78
C SER A 467 2.51 -1.96 12.75
N ASP A 468 2.20 -1.86 11.46
CA ASP A 468 2.99 -2.42 10.35
C ASP A 468 4.08 -1.45 9.88
N MET A 469 3.79 -0.15 9.94
CA MET A 469 4.61 0.88 9.30
C MET A 469 5.57 1.58 10.28
N VAL A 470 5.28 1.60 11.58
CA VAL A 470 6.05 2.37 12.57
C VAL A 470 6.93 1.45 13.40
N VAL A 471 8.23 1.68 13.32
CA VAL A 471 9.29 0.84 13.88
C VAL A 471 10.21 1.62 14.82
N PRO A 472 10.93 0.96 15.75
CA PRO A 472 11.93 1.61 16.58
C PRO A 472 13.20 1.90 15.77
N TYR A 473 13.78 3.07 15.99
CA TYR A 473 15.04 3.48 15.39
C TYR A 473 15.96 4.06 16.46
N LEU A 474 17.12 3.44 16.67
CA LEU A 474 18.13 3.86 17.64
C LEU A 474 19.49 4.04 16.96
N VAL A 475 20.22 5.05 17.40
CA VAL A 475 21.64 5.24 17.10
C VAL A 475 22.38 5.36 18.42
N MET A 476 23.41 4.56 18.60
CA MET A 476 24.22 4.55 19.81
C MET A 476 25.70 4.32 19.49
N ASP A 477 26.53 4.66 20.47
CA ASP A 477 27.95 4.30 20.45
C ASP A 477 28.10 2.83 20.84
N GLY A 478 28.91 2.10 20.08
CA GLY A 478 29.46 0.82 20.51
C GLY A 478 30.49 1.00 21.63
N GLY A 479 30.80 -0.09 22.33
CA GLY A 479 31.43 -0.01 23.66
C GLY A 479 32.63 -0.93 23.90
N LYS A 480 33.57 -1.04 22.95
CA LYS A 480 34.84 -1.77 23.13
C LYS A 480 36.01 -0.91 23.61
#